data_AF-A0A7X7CW17-F1
#
_entry.id   AF-A0A7X7CW17-F1
#
_cell.length_a   1.000
_cell.length_b   1.000
_cell.length_c   1.000
_cell.angle_alpha   90.00
_cell.angle_beta   90.00
_cell.angle_gamma   90.00
#
_symmetry.space_group_name_H-M   'P 1'
#
loop_
_entity.id
_entity.type
_entity.pdbx_description
1 polymer ?
#
loop_
_entity_poly.entity_id
_entity_poly.type
_entity_poly.pdbx_seq_one_letter_code
_entity_poly.pdbx_strand_id
1 'polypeptide(L)'
;MPRLLLVEDNEMNRDMLARRLERRGYQVVVAVDGAEAIAKAESESPDLILMDMSLPVIDGWEASRRLKAGPATRRIPLIALTAHAMAGDREKALRAGCDDFDTKPVDLPRLLEKIQQHLGNATGPVAGPPKEEPLELTCPALMANLPVVHALADRACGIAGASQADAFAVRLAVEEVFGNIVRHGYPPAAAGPVALSFAIEPRQIRITVADEAPVFDPRQVRAPELGSGAHDRELGGLGWHLVFNLMDEVRHEAKGRRGNRVVLVKRLTGT
;
A
#
# COMPACT_ATOMS: atom_id res chain seq x y z
N MET A 1 9.39 -21.53 -6.79
CA MET A 1 8.48 -20.42 -6.45
C MET A 1 7.34 -20.50 -7.45
N PRO A 2 6.07 -20.55 -7.00
CA PRO A 2 4.94 -20.62 -7.92
C PRO A 2 4.88 -19.37 -8.81
N ARG A 3 4.57 -19.58 -10.09
CA ARG A 3 4.44 -18.54 -11.10
C ARG A 3 2.98 -18.16 -11.26
N LEU A 4 2.67 -16.89 -11.04
CA LEU A 4 1.35 -16.33 -11.25
C LEU A 4 1.34 -15.49 -12.52
N LEU A 5 0.30 -15.64 -13.35
CA LEU A 5 0.00 -14.69 -14.41
C LEU A 5 -1.08 -13.73 -13.91
N LEU A 6 -0.72 -12.45 -13.75
CA LEU A 6 -1.64 -11.38 -13.39
C LEU A 6 -2.07 -10.61 -14.65
N VAL A 7 -3.37 -10.59 -14.93
CA VAL A 7 -3.95 -9.88 -16.07
C VAL A 7 -4.76 -8.68 -15.58
N GLU A 8 -4.28 -7.47 -15.85
CA GLU A 8 -4.88 -6.20 -15.43
C GLU A 8 -4.45 -5.06 -16.38
N ASP A 9 -5.41 -4.34 -16.94
CA ASP A 9 -5.17 -3.24 -17.88
C ASP A 9 -4.69 -1.97 -17.16
N ASN A 10 -5.25 -1.69 -15.98
CA ASN A 10 -4.89 -0.54 -15.18
C ASN A 10 -3.47 -0.68 -14.58
N GLU A 11 -2.55 0.18 -15.01
CA GLU A 11 -1.15 0.17 -14.59
C GLU A 11 -0.95 0.26 -13.07
N MET A 12 -1.72 1.11 -12.40
CA MET A 12 -1.59 1.30 -10.94
C MET A 12 -2.05 0.06 -10.17
N ASN A 13 -3.17 -0.54 -10.57
CA ASN A 13 -3.67 -1.79 -9.96
C ASN A 13 -2.69 -2.95 -10.21
N ARG A 14 -2.20 -3.06 -11.44
CA ARG A 14 -1.25 -4.10 -11.87
C ARG A 14 0.04 -4.02 -11.06
N ASP A 15 0.69 -2.85 -11.00
CA ASP A 15 1.93 -2.65 -10.27
C ASP A 15 1.74 -2.88 -8.75
N MET A 16 0.65 -2.35 -8.17
CA MET A 16 0.33 -2.55 -6.76
C MET A 16 0.17 -4.03 -6.41
N LEU A 17 -0.62 -4.78 -7.19
CA LEU A 17 -0.92 -6.18 -6.90
C LEU A 17 0.28 -7.09 -7.21
N ALA A 18 1.01 -6.84 -8.31
CA ALA A 18 2.24 -7.56 -8.63
C ALA A 18 3.25 -7.46 -7.50
N ARG A 19 3.60 -6.24 -7.03
CA ARG A 19 4.54 -6.05 -5.91
C ARG A 19 4.08 -6.74 -4.63
N ARG A 20 2.78 -6.76 -4.35
CA ARG A 20 2.22 -7.44 -3.17
C ARG A 20 2.36 -8.95 -3.25
N LEU A 21 2.17 -9.53 -4.43
CA LEU A 21 2.33 -10.98 -4.66
C LEU A 21 3.82 -11.37 -4.70
N GLU A 22 4.68 -10.58 -5.33
CA GLU A 22 6.13 -10.80 -5.34
C GLU A 22 6.73 -10.80 -3.94
N ARG A 23 6.32 -9.85 -3.08
CA ARG A 23 6.69 -9.83 -1.66
C ARG A 23 6.24 -11.07 -0.89
N ARG A 24 5.26 -11.82 -1.38
CA ARG A 24 4.80 -13.10 -0.80
C ARG A 24 5.51 -14.32 -1.40
N GLY A 25 6.53 -14.11 -2.23
CA GLY A 25 7.38 -15.16 -2.79
C GLY A 25 6.86 -15.78 -4.08
N TYR A 26 5.89 -15.15 -4.75
CA TYR A 26 5.41 -15.56 -6.07
C TYR A 26 6.26 -14.94 -7.17
N GLN A 27 6.48 -15.67 -8.27
CA GLN A 27 6.99 -15.10 -9.50
C GLN A 27 5.80 -14.53 -10.28
N VAL A 28 5.72 -13.22 -10.48
CA VAL A 28 4.59 -12.61 -11.19
C VAL A 28 4.98 -12.29 -12.63
N VAL A 29 4.23 -12.87 -13.57
CA VAL A 29 4.20 -12.47 -14.97
C VAL A 29 2.96 -11.60 -15.15
N VAL A 30 3.09 -10.48 -15.84
CA VAL A 30 1.97 -9.55 -16.07
C VAL A 30 1.48 -9.61 -17.51
N ALA A 31 0.18 -9.40 -17.73
CA ALA A 31 -0.43 -9.13 -19.03
C ALA A 31 -1.41 -7.94 -18.89
N VAL A 32 -1.54 -7.13 -19.94
CA VAL A 32 -2.37 -5.91 -19.93
C VAL A 32 -3.73 -6.09 -20.61
N ASP A 33 -3.90 -7.18 -21.35
CA ASP A 33 -5.16 -7.53 -22.02
C ASP A 33 -5.34 -9.05 -22.17
N GLY A 34 -6.52 -9.47 -22.63
CA GLY A 34 -6.85 -10.88 -22.81
C GLY A 34 -6.04 -11.59 -23.90
N ALA A 35 -5.54 -10.89 -24.91
CA ALA A 35 -4.73 -11.50 -25.97
C ALA A 35 -3.32 -11.82 -25.46
N GLU A 36 -2.71 -10.87 -24.76
CA GLU A 36 -1.41 -11.07 -24.10
C GLU A 36 -1.51 -12.14 -23.02
N ALA A 37 -2.63 -12.20 -22.27
CA ALA A 37 -2.86 -13.24 -21.28
C ALA A 37 -2.83 -14.64 -21.88
N ILE A 38 -3.48 -14.85 -23.03
CA ILE A 38 -3.47 -16.15 -23.73
C ILE A 38 -2.05 -16.51 -24.17
N ALA A 39 -1.36 -15.59 -24.84
CA ALA A 39 0.00 -15.83 -25.32
C ALA A 39 0.98 -16.13 -24.18
N LYS A 40 0.86 -15.41 -23.05
CA LYS A 40 1.70 -15.62 -21.86
C LYS A 40 1.34 -16.88 -21.10
N ALA A 41 0.07 -17.25 -21.02
CA ALA A 41 -0.31 -18.52 -20.40
C ALA A 41 0.28 -19.73 -21.15
N GLU A 42 0.35 -19.67 -22.48
CA GLU A 42 0.95 -20.73 -23.30
C GLU A 42 2.48 -20.76 -23.20
N SER A 43 3.12 -19.60 -23.27
CA SER A 43 4.59 -19.52 -23.28
C SER A 43 5.24 -19.67 -21.90
N GLU A 44 4.62 -19.09 -20.86
CA GLU A 44 5.19 -19.06 -19.50
C GLU A 44 4.70 -20.20 -18.62
N SER A 45 3.65 -20.92 -19.03
CA SER A 45 3.04 -22.04 -18.29
C SER A 45 2.88 -21.73 -16.79
N PRO A 46 2.12 -20.67 -16.42
CA PRO A 46 1.96 -20.27 -15.03
C PRO A 46 1.24 -21.35 -14.22
N ASP A 47 1.52 -21.38 -12.92
CA ASP A 47 0.87 -22.29 -11.97
C ASP A 47 -0.55 -21.83 -11.62
N LEU A 48 -0.87 -20.53 -11.78
CA LEU A 48 -2.20 -19.95 -11.57
C LEU A 48 -2.36 -18.63 -12.33
N ILE A 49 -3.59 -18.34 -12.78
CA ILE A 49 -3.96 -17.10 -13.49
C ILE A 49 -4.91 -16.27 -12.62
N LEU A 50 -4.58 -14.99 -12.42
CA LEU A 50 -5.46 -13.97 -11.86
C LEU A 50 -5.96 -13.10 -13.02
N MET A 51 -7.25 -13.17 -13.34
CA MET A 51 -7.81 -12.56 -14.54
C MET A 51 -8.78 -11.43 -14.17
N ASP A 52 -8.47 -10.18 -14.52
CA ASP A 52 -9.51 -9.14 -14.50
C ASP A 52 -10.61 -9.44 -15.53
N MET A 53 -11.86 -9.30 -15.12
CA MET A 53 -13.01 -9.50 -16.01
C MET A 53 -13.31 -8.28 -16.89
N SER A 54 -12.84 -7.09 -16.50
CA SER A 54 -13.12 -5.82 -17.20
C SER A 54 -11.98 -5.37 -18.12
N LEU A 55 -11.47 -6.26 -18.97
CA LEU A 55 -10.36 -5.97 -19.88
C LEU A 55 -10.82 -5.31 -21.21
N PRO A 56 -9.99 -4.45 -21.82
CA PRO A 56 -10.23 -3.92 -23.15
C PRO A 56 -9.93 -4.97 -24.24
N VAL A 57 -10.50 -4.75 -25.45
CA VAL A 57 -10.31 -5.58 -26.66
C VAL A 57 -10.88 -7.00 -26.54
N ILE A 58 -10.24 -7.86 -25.74
CA ILE A 58 -10.74 -9.18 -25.37
C ILE A 58 -11.07 -9.12 -23.88
N ASP A 59 -12.36 -9.23 -23.56
CA ASP A 59 -12.79 -9.25 -22.17
C ASP A 59 -12.26 -10.48 -21.42
N GLY A 60 -12.14 -10.37 -20.09
CA GLY A 60 -11.60 -11.46 -19.27
C GLY A 60 -12.45 -12.73 -19.32
N TRP A 61 -13.74 -12.61 -19.64
CA TRP A 61 -14.63 -13.76 -19.80
C TRP A 61 -14.28 -14.60 -21.02
N GLU A 62 -14.06 -13.95 -22.16
CA GLU A 62 -13.65 -14.58 -23.41
C GLU A 62 -12.24 -15.12 -23.32
N ALA A 63 -11.32 -14.37 -22.70
CA ALA A 63 -9.97 -14.86 -22.43
C ALA A 63 -10.00 -16.15 -21.59
N SER A 64 -10.82 -16.17 -20.53
CA SER A 64 -10.99 -17.35 -19.66
C SER A 64 -11.53 -18.56 -20.44
N ARG A 65 -12.55 -18.37 -21.29
CA ARG A 65 -13.08 -19.45 -22.15
C ARG A 65 -12.02 -20.03 -23.07
N ARG A 66 -11.21 -19.19 -23.70
CA ARG A 66 -10.14 -19.62 -24.61
C ARG A 66 -9.04 -20.38 -23.87
N LEU A 67 -8.61 -19.87 -22.71
CA LEU A 67 -7.64 -20.54 -21.85
C LEU A 67 -8.16 -21.91 -21.39
N LYS A 68 -9.44 -22.04 -21.07
CA LYS A 68 -10.04 -23.32 -20.65
C LYS A 68 -10.33 -24.28 -21.80
N ALA A 69 -10.40 -23.78 -23.03
CA ALA A 69 -10.46 -24.61 -24.24
C ALA A 69 -9.08 -25.12 -24.69
N GLY A 70 -8.00 -24.39 -24.37
CA GLY A 70 -6.64 -24.70 -24.80
C GLY A 70 -6.07 -25.97 -24.13
N PRO A 71 -5.48 -26.92 -24.87
CA PRO A 71 -4.99 -28.17 -24.28
C PRO A 71 -3.83 -27.96 -23.29
N ALA A 72 -2.98 -26.95 -23.53
CA ALA A 72 -1.85 -26.59 -22.67
C ALA A 72 -2.27 -25.80 -21.42
N THR A 73 -3.34 -25.01 -21.52
CA THR A 73 -3.73 -24.00 -20.51
C THR A 73 -4.95 -24.40 -19.69
N ARG A 74 -5.79 -25.33 -20.16
CA ARG A 74 -7.06 -25.71 -19.51
C ARG A 74 -6.94 -26.22 -18.07
N ARG A 75 -5.77 -26.76 -17.70
CA ARG A 75 -5.51 -27.28 -16.36
C ARG A 75 -5.03 -26.22 -15.38
N ILE A 76 -4.62 -25.05 -15.87
CA ILE A 76 -4.13 -23.97 -15.03
C ILE A 76 -5.33 -23.41 -14.26
N PRO A 77 -5.28 -23.34 -12.92
CA PRO A 77 -6.30 -22.68 -12.12
C PRO A 77 -6.45 -21.21 -12.52
N LEU A 78 -7.68 -20.73 -12.63
CA LEU A 78 -8.02 -19.38 -13.04
C LEU A 78 -8.99 -18.78 -12.02
N ILE A 79 -8.55 -17.71 -11.35
CA ILE A 79 -9.35 -16.92 -10.42
C ILE A 79 -9.77 -15.62 -11.12
N ALA A 80 -11.08 -15.42 -11.25
CA ALA A 80 -11.66 -14.19 -11.78
C ALA A 80 -11.56 -13.04 -10.78
N LEU A 81 -11.12 -11.86 -11.21
CA LEU A 81 -11.17 -10.62 -10.42
C LEU A 81 -12.31 -9.75 -10.97
N THR A 82 -13.41 -9.62 -10.23
CA THR A 82 -14.63 -8.94 -10.71
C THR A 82 -14.85 -7.62 -10.00
N ALA A 83 -15.34 -6.58 -10.70
CA ALA A 83 -15.71 -5.31 -10.08
C ALA A 83 -17.02 -5.38 -9.27
N HIS A 84 -17.79 -6.46 -9.44
CA HIS A 84 -19.13 -6.60 -8.88
C HIS A 84 -19.24 -7.88 -8.04
N ALA A 85 -19.81 -7.73 -6.84
CA ALA A 85 -20.05 -8.81 -5.87
C ALA A 85 -21.46 -9.41 -5.99
N MET A 86 -22.13 -9.26 -7.14
CA MET A 86 -23.49 -9.75 -7.30
C MET A 86 -23.50 -11.27 -7.49
N ALA A 87 -24.49 -11.95 -6.92
CA ALA A 87 -24.63 -13.41 -7.00
C ALA A 87 -24.55 -13.97 -8.43
N GLY A 88 -24.96 -13.18 -9.43
CA GLY A 88 -24.87 -13.55 -10.86
C GLY A 88 -23.45 -13.61 -11.43
N ASP A 89 -22.47 -12.91 -10.85
CA ASP A 89 -21.11 -12.88 -11.40
C ASP A 89 -20.30 -14.13 -11.04
N ARG A 90 -20.61 -14.76 -9.89
CA ARG A 90 -20.10 -16.09 -9.55
C ARG A 90 -20.54 -17.12 -10.58
N GLU A 91 -21.83 -17.12 -10.95
CA GLU A 91 -22.33 -18.04 -11.96
C GLU A 91 -21.70 -17.78 -13.34
N LYS A 92 -21.53 -16.51 -13.72
CA LYS A 92 -20.83 -16.15 -14.97
C LYS A 92 -19.38 -16.64 -14.96
N ALA A 93 -18.66 -16.53 -13.84
CA ALA A 93 -17.29 -17.01 -13.70
C ALA A 93 -17.18 -18.51 -13.89
N LEU A 94 -18.05 -19.26 -13.22
CA LEU A 94 -18.11 -20.71 -13.40
C LEU A 94 -18.48 -21.09 -14.84
N ARG A 95 -19.42 -20.38 -15.48
CA ARG A 95 -19.78 -20.62 -16.90
C ARG A 95 -18.65 -20.30 -17.87
N ALA A 96 -17.81 -19.31 -17.55
CA ALA A 96 -16.61 -18.99 -18.32
C ALA A 96 -15.46 -20.00 -18.09
N GLY A 97 -15.62 -20.93 -17.16
CA GLY A 97 -14.64 -21.96 -16.82
C GLY A 97 -13.65 -21.54 -15.74
N CYS A 98 -13.88 -20.45 -15.02
CA CYS A 98 -13.05 -20.04 -13.89
C CYS A 98 -13.21 -21.04 -12.74
N ASP A 99 -12.14 -21.32 -12.02
CA ASP A 99 -12.15 -22.25 -10.87
C ASP A 99 -12.59 -21.53 -9.59
N ASP A 100 -12.39 -20.21 -9.52
CA ASP A 100 -12.88 -19.35 -8.45
C ASP A 100 -13.00 -17.90 -8.91
N PHE A 101 -13.46 -17.03 -8.03
CA PHE A 101 -13.56 -15.60 -8.24
C PHE A 101 -13.26 -14.84 -6.94
N ASP A 102 -12.84 -13.59 -7.08
CA ASP A 102 -12.70 -12.62 -6.02
C ASP A 102 -13.19 -11.24 -6.50
N THR A 103 -13.64 -10.43 -5.57
CA THR A 103 -14.23 -9.12 -5.86
C THR A 103 -13.22 -8.00 -5.63
N LYS A 104 -13.19 -7.02 -6.53
CA LYS A 104 -12.50 -5.75 -6.34
C LYS A 104 -13.32 -4.86 -5.39
N PRO A 105 -12.68 -4.07 -4.50
CA PRO A 105 -11.23 -3.95 -4.31
C PRO A 105 -10.60 -5.23 -3.74
N VAL A 106 -9.43 -5.59 -4.25
CA VAL A 106 -8.74 -6.83 -3.88
C VAL A 106 -8.30 -6.77 -2.41
N ASP A 107 -8.81 -7.73 -1.64
CA ASP A 107 -8.38 -8.03 -0.29
C ASP A 107 -7.27 -9.09 -0.35
N LEU A 108 -6.03 -8.67 -0.11
CA LEU A 108 -4.85 -9.52 -0.34
C LEU A 108 -4.86 -10.80 0.52
N PRO A 109 -5.13 -10.77 1.85
CA PRO A 109 -5.33 -11.98 2.66
C PRO A 109 -6.32 -12.98 2.03
N ARG A 110 -7.53 -12.51 1.67
CA ARG A 110 -8.56 -13.36 1.07
C ARG A 110 -8.11 -13.95 -0.27
N LEU A 111 -7.47 -13.14 -1.12
CA LEU A 111 -6.95 -13.59 -2.40
C LEU A 111 -5.84 -14.64 -2.22
N LEU A 112 -4.96 -14.47 -1.23
CA LEU A 112 -3.88 -15.40 -0.93
C LEU A 112 -4.42 -16.76 -0.48
N GLU A 113 -5.47 -16.80 0.34
CA GLU A 113 -6.13 -18.06 0.73
C GLU A 113 -6.63 -18.82 -0.50
N LYS A 114 -7.29 -18.12 -1.43
CA LYS A 114 -7.76 -18.70 -2.69
C LYS A 114 -6.60 -19.21 -3.55
N ILE A 115 -5.55 -18.41 -3.72
CA ILE A 115 -4.35 -18.82 -4.47
C ILE A 115 -3.76 -20.10 -3.88
N GLN A 116 -3.57 -20.15 -2.56
CA GLN A 116 -3.00 -21.31 -1.87
C GLN A 116 -3.90 -22.56 -2.01
N GLN A 117 -5.21 -22.39 -1.92
CA GLN A 117 -6.17 -23.47 -2.12
C GLN A 117 -6.02 -24.11 -3.51
N HIS A 118 -5.84 -23.30 -4.56
CA HIS A 118 -5.77 -23.77 -5.94
C HIS A 118 -4.38 -24.24 -6.39
N LEU A 119 -3.31 -23.77 -5.75
CA LEU A 119 -1.97 -24.32 -5.98
C LEU A 119 -1.77 -25.69 -5.31
N GLY A 120 -2.65 -26.06 -4.37
CA GLY A 120 -2.58 -27.31 -3.62
C GLY A 120 -1.43 -27.33 -2.62
N ASN A 121 -1.57 -28.05 -1.51
CA ASN A 121 -0.54 -28.24 -0.47
C ASN A 121 0.72 -29.00 -0.95
N ALA A 122 1.07 -28.97 -2.24
CA ALA A 122 2.16 -29.71 -2.88
C ALA A 122 3.47 -28.91 -3.02
N THR A 123 3.67 -27.87 -2.23
CA THR A 123 5.01 -27.35 -1.93
C THR A 123 5.19 -27.27 -0.42
N GLY A 124 6.00 -28.19 0.11
CA GLY A 124 6.58 -28.06 1.46
C GLY A 124 7.24 -26.68 1.63
N PRO A 125 7.46 -26.28 2.89
CA PRO A 125 7.26 -24.92 3.37
C PRO A 125 7.80 -23.89 2.35
N VAL A 126 6.89 -23.29 1.58
CA VAL A 126 7.12 -21.93 1.08
C VAL A 126 7.50 -21.16 2.33
N ALA A 127 8.71 -20.59 2.34
CA ALA A 127 9.28 -19.89 3.48
C ALA A 127 8.14 -19.19 4.23
N GLY A 128 7.95 -19.59 5.50
CA GLY A 128 6.84 -19.11 6.32
C GLY A 128 6.72 -17.60 6.13
N PRO A 129 5.48 -17.06 6.12
CA PRO A 129 5.16 -15.75 5.57
C PRO A 129 6.28 -14.78 5.91
N PRO A 130 6.87 -14.05 4.93
CA PRO A 130 7.81 -13.00 5.26
C PRO A 130 7.09 -12.16 6.30
N LYS A 131 7.68 -12.08 7.51
CA LYS A 131 7.12 -11.41 8.69
C LYS A 131 6.30 -10.24 8.21
N GLU A 132 4.97 -10.32 8.34
CA GLU A 132 4.00 -9.46 7.65
C GLU A 132 4.59 -8.09 7.39
N GLU A 133 5.15 -7.91 6.19
CA GLU A 133 5.86 -6.68 5.91
C GLU A 133 4.81 -5.58 5.92
N PRO A 134 5.02 -4.53 6.72
CA PRO A 134 4.01 -3.50 6.89
C PRO A 134 3.51 -3.02 5.53
N LEU A 135 2.20 -2.91 5.36
CA LEU A 135 1.69 -2.24 4.17
C LEU A 135 2.05 -0.76 4.28
N GLU A 136 2.97 -0.31 3.43
CA GLU A 136 3.40 1.09 3.39
C GLU A 136 2.52 1.92 2.44
N LEU A 137 1.94 3.00 2.97
CA LEU A 137 1.31 4.08 2.23
C LEU A 137 2.21 5.31 2.34
N THR A 138 2.66 5.89 1.23
CA THR A 138 3.64 7.01 1.23
C THR A 138 3.13 8.23 0.47
N CYS A 139 3.57 9.41 0.89
CA CYS A 139 3.34 10.69 0.23
C CYS A 139 4.68 11.47 0.15
N PRO A 140 5.40 11.44 -0.98
CA PRO A 140 6.81 11.85 -1.03
C PRO A 140 7.14 13.36 -1.21
N ALA A 141 6.22 14.33 -1.32
CA ALA A 141 6.59 15.76 -1.27
C ALA A 141 5.43 16.79 -1.18
N LEU A 142 5.40 17.52 -0.06
CA LEU A 142 5.15 18.96 0.21
C LEU A 142 4.32 19.86 -0.74
N MET A 143 3.09 19.48 -1.08
CA MET A 143 1.90 20.36 -1.13
C MET A 143 0.66 19.59 -0.62
N ALA A 144 0.88 18.57 0.22
CA ALA A 144 -0.21 17.85 0.85
C ALA A 144 -0.86 18.80 1.86
N ASN A 145 -1.98 19.40 1.46
CA ASN A 145 -2.83 20.11 2.39
C ASN A 145 -3.33 19.13 3.45
N LEU A 146 -3.68 19.65 4.62
CA LEU A 146 -4.19 18.86 5.74
C LEU A 146 -5.28 17.82 5.35
N PRO A 147 -6.18 18.09 4.38
CA PRO A 147 -7.09 17.08 3.82
C PRO A 147 -6.43 15.82 3.25
N VAL A 148 -5.32 15.93 2.51
CA VAL A 148 -4.61 14.75 1.96
C VAL A 148 -4.00 13.92 3.08
N VAL A 149 -3.44 14.58 4.10
CA VAL A 149 -2.89 13.93 5.29
C VAL A 149 -3.97 13.16 6.04
N HIS A 150 -5.14 13.78 6.25
CA HIS A 150 -6.29 13.13 6.88
C HIS A 150 -6.82 11.96 6.05
N ALA A 151 -6.95 12.11 4.73
CA ALA A 151 -7.42 11.03 3.85
C ALA A 151 -6.48 9.82 3.87
N LEU A 152 -5.16 10.04 3.94
CA LEU A 152 -4.18 8.96 4.09
C LEU A 152 -4.29 8.28 5.46
N ALA A 153 -4.45 9.05 6.53
CA ALA A 153 -4.65 8.53 7.88
C ALA A 153 -5.94 7.69 7.98
N ASP A 154 -7.05 8.22 7.46
CA ASP A 154 -8.35 7.53 7.44
C ASP A 154 -8.28 6.23 6.62
N ARG A 155 -7.61 6.27 5.46
CA ARG A 155 -7.37 5.07 4.64
C ARG A 155 -6.51 4.03 5.38
N ALA A 156 -5.44 4.46 6.06
CA ALA A 156 -4.60 3.56 6.83
C ALA A 156 -5.37 2.89 7.97
N CYS A 157 -6.17 3.67 8.70
CA CYS A 157 -7.01 3.20 9.80
C CYS A 157 -8.12 2.25 9.30
N GLY A 158 -8.76 2.57 8.18
CA GLY A 158 -9.78 1.71 7.57
C GLY A 158 -9.22 0.36 7.12
N ILE A 159 -8.01 0.34 6.52
CA ILE A 159 -7.33 -0.91 6.15
C ILE A 159 -6.94 -1.71 7.39
N ALA A 160 -6.50 -1.05 8.46
CA ALA A 160 -6.06 -1.71 9.68
C ALA A 160 -7.22 -2.18 10.59
N GLY A 161 -8.48 -1.89 10.23
CA GLY A 161 -9.64 -2.20 11.06
C GLY A 161 -9.67 -1.42 12.38
N ALA A 162 -9.06 -0.24 12.42
CA ALA A 162 -8.94 0.56 13.63
C ALA A 162 -10.32 1.01 14.17
N SER A 163 -10.46 1.07 15.50
CA SER A 163 -11.63 1.69 16.12
C SER A 163 -11.72 3.18 15.76
N GLN A 164 -12.90 3.78 15.95
CA GLN A 164 -13.07 5.24 15.77
C GLN A 164 -12.13 6.05 16.67
N ALA A 165 -11.87 5.56 17.89
CA ALA A 165 -10.96 6.21 18.83
C ALA A 165 -9.51 6.17 18.34
N ASP A 166 -9.07 5.03 17.80
CA ASP A 166 -7.71 4.88 17.27
C ASP A 166 -7.52 5.68 15.98
N ALA A 167 -8.52 5.70 15.10
CA ALA A 167 -8.49 6.52 13.89
C ALA A 167 -8.39 8.02 14.22
N PHE A 168 -9.14 8.47 15.22
CA PHE A 168 -9.06 9.86 15.71
C PHE A 168 -7.68 10.18 16.28
N ALA A 169 -7.10 9.28 17.09
CA ALA A 169 -5.78 9.44 17.67
C ALA A 169 -4.69 9.56 16.60
N VAL A 170 -4.71 8.67 15.60
CA VAL A 170 -3.76 8.70 14.47
C VAL A 170 -3.88 10.00 13.70
N ARG A 171 -5.11 10.42 13.36
CA ARG A 171 -5.34 11.65 12.58
C ARG A 171 -4.79 12.88 13.30
N LEU A 172 -5.07 13.03 14.59
CA LEU A 172 -4.64 14.18 15.39
C LEU A 172 -3.12 14.20 15.61
N ALA A 173 -2.52 13.02 15.86
CA ALA A 173 -1.07 12.92 16.04
C ALA A 173 -0.28 13.25 14.77
N VAL A 174 -0.75 12.78 13.61
CA VAL A 174 -0.12 13.09 12.31
C VAL A 174 -0.24 14.58 12.00
N GLU A 175 -1.42 15.18 12.21
CA GLU A 175 -1.64 16.62 12.01
C GLU A 175 -0.70 17.47 12.86
N GLU A 176 -0.54 17.14 14.14
CA GLU A 176 0.36 17.86 15.04
C GLU A 176 1.83 17.76 14.59
N VAL A 177 2.31 16.55 14.29
CA VAL A 177 3.71 16.36 13.88
C VAL A 177 3.99 16.97 12.51
N PHE A 178 3.13 16.71 11.53
CA PHE A 178 3.25 17.27 10.19
C PHE A 178 3.12 18.80 10.21
N GLY A 179 2.10 19.30 10.91
CA GLY A 179 1.84 20.73 11.05
C GLY A 179 3.00 21.47 11.71
N ASN A 180 3.62 20.90 12.74
CA ASN A 180 4.79 21.50 13.38
C ASN A 180 6.03 21.50 12.47
N ILE A 181 6.28 20.42 11.72
CA ILE A 181 7.39 20.38 10.76
C ILE A 181 7.18 21.42 9.65
N VAL A 182 5.95 21.58 9.15
CA VAL A 182 5.64 22.58 8.11
C VAL A 182 5.68 24.02 8.65
N ARG A 183 5.12 24.27 9.85
CA ARG A 183 5.04 25.62 10.45
C ARG A 183 6.37 26.13 11.00
N HIS A 184 7.22 25.25 11.51
CA HIS A 184 8.44 25.65 12.24
C HIS A 184 9.72 25.14 11.60
N GLY A 185 9.62 24.29 10.56
CA GLY A 185 10.77 23.63 9.96
C GLY A 185 11.67 24.53 9.14
N TYR A 186 11.15 25.40 8.26
CA TYR A 186 12.00 25.95 7.19
C TYR A 186 11.61 27.34 6.67
N PRO A 187 12.61 28.21 6.36
CA PRO A 187 12.36 29.32 5.43
C PRO A 187 11.94 28.76 4.06
N PRO A 188 11.03 29.42 3.32
CA PRO A 188 10.46 28.89 2.06
C PRO A 188 11.49 28.43 1.02
N ALA A 189 12.66 29.06 0.99
CA ALA A 189 13.75 28.75 0.06
C ALA A 189 14.58 27.50 0.43
N ALA A 190 14.33 26.91 1.60
CA ALA A 190 15.14 25.85 2.20
C ALA A 190 14.36 24.58 2.58
N ALA A 191 13.03 24.58 2.38
CA ALA A 191 12.18 23.43 2.63
C ALA A 191 12.43 22.33 1.59
N GLY A 192 12.91 21.18 2.03
CA GLY A 192 12.88 19.96 1.23
C GLY A 192 11.52 19.27 1.33
N PRO A 193 11.28 18.22 0.54
CA PRO A 193 10.04 17.47 0.64
C PRO A 193 9.93 16.80 2.02
N VAL A 194 8.78 16.96 2.68
CA VAL A 194 8.43 16.15 3.85
C VAL A 194 7.69 14.93 3.34
N ALA A 195 8.26 13.75 3.60
CA ALA A 195 7.66 12.46 3.35
C ALA A 195 6.81 12.03 4.54
N LEU A 196 5.59 11.58 4.26
CA LEU A 196 4.71 10.92 5.24
C LEU A 196 4.54 9.47 4.81
N SER A 197 4.78 8.53 5.71
CA SER A 197 4.49 7.11 5.48
C SER A 197 3.70 6.47 6.62
N PHE A 198 2.82 5.54 6.27
CA PHE A 198 2.09 4.68 7.20
C PHE A 198 2.42 3.23 6.90
N ALA A 199 3.01 2.55 7.86
CA ALA A 199 3.27 1.11 7.88
C ALA A 199 2.17 0.44 8.71
N ILE A 200 1.30 -0.31 8.06
CA ILE A 200 0.20 -1.02 8.72
C ILE A 200 0.69 -2.42 9.11
N GLU A 201 0.76 -2.67 10.41
CA GLU A 201 1.27 -3.89 11.03
C GLU A 201 0.13 -4.59 11.80
N PRO A 202 0.25 -5.88 12.14
CA PRO A 202 -0.75 -6.56 12.95
C PRO A 202 -1.00 -5.84 14.26
N ARG A 203 -2.24 -5.40 14.47
CA ARG A 203 -2.68 -4.68 15.67
C ARG A 203 -1.97 -3.34 15.91
N GLN A 204 -1.25 -2.78 14.94
CA GLN A 204 -0.63 -1.45 15.11
C GLN A 204 -0.41 -0.71 13.79
N ILE A 205 -0.37 0.62 13.86
CA ILE A 205 0.00 1.50 12.75
C ILE A 205 1.27 2.24 13.15
N ARG A 206 2.30 2.15 12.32
CA ARG A 206 3.53 2.94 12.42
C ARG A 206 3.46 4.09 11.44
N ILE A 207 3.57 5.32 11.93
CA ILE A 207 3.67 6.52 11.10
C ILE A 207 5.13 6.98 11.07
N THR A 208 5.67 7.31 9.91
CA THR A 208 6.92 8.04 9.77
C THR A 208 6.66 9.39 9.12
N VAL A 209 7.10 10.46 9.78
CA VAL A 209 7.20 11.79 9.16
C VAL A 209 8.68 12.11 9.03
N ALA A 210 9.17 12.17 7.80
CA ALA A 210 10.58 12.39 7.50
C ALA A 210 10.74 13.65 6.67
N ASP A 211 11.57 14.57 7.15
CA ASP A 211 12.06 15.66 6.34
C ASP A 211 13.27 15.18 5.53
N GLU A 212 13.10 15.09 4.21
CA GLU A 212 14.16 14.65 3.29
C GLU A 212 14.99 15.82 2.77
N ALA A 213 14.87 17.02 3.36
CA ALA A 213 15.74 18.13 3.01
C ALA A 213 17.22 17.76 3.20
N PRO A 214 18.07 18.02 2.19
CA PRO A 214 19.50 17.81 2.35
C PRO A 214 20.04 18.66 3.50
N VAL A 215 21.04 18.12 4.21
CA VAL A 215 21.73 18.82 5.29
C VAL A 215 22.36 20.08 4.71
N PHE A 216 21.92 21.23 5.19
CA PHE A 216 22.35 22.55 4.74
C PHE A 216 23.45 23.08 5.65
N ASP A 217 24.59 23.49 5.08
CA ASP A 217 25.60 24.25 5.81
C ASP A 217 25.26 25.76 5.73
N PRO A 218 24.86 26.40 6.84
CA PRO A 218 24.55 27.82 6.87
C PRO A 218 25.73 28.74 6.52
N ARG A 219 26.95 28.22 6.43
CA ARG A 219 28.13 28.96 5.96
C ARG A 219 28.25 29.01 4.44
N GLN A 220 27.53 28.16 3.71
CA GLN A 220 27.64 28.03 2.25
C GLN A 220 26.63 28.88 1.46
N VAL A 221 25.62 29.45 2.13
CA VAL A 221 24.63 30.33 1.50
C VAL A 221 24.39 31.53 2.42
N ARG A 222 24.43 32.77 1.89
CA ARG A 222 23.99 33.95 2.65
C ARG A 222 22.53 33.74 3.04
N ALA A 223 22.28 33.60 4.35
CA ALA A 223 20.92 33.47 4.85
C ALA A 223 20.08 34.67 4.39
N PRO A 224 18.86 34.46 3.86
CA PRO A 224 17.90 35.55 3.81
C PRO A 224 17.68 36.02 5.25
N GLU A 225 17.56 37.33 5.45
CA GLU A 225 17.30 37.93 6.77
C GLU A 225 16.08 37.24 7.39
N LEU A 226 16.34 36.31 8.30
CA LEU A 226 15.30 35.70 9.12
C LEU A 226 14.77 36.83 10.00
N GLY A 227 13.58 37.32 9.64
CA GLY A 227 12.83 38.27 10.45
C GLY A 227 12.88 37.84 11.91
N SER A 228 13.15 38.82 12.76
CA SER A 228 13.42 38.73 14.19
C SER A 228 12.28 38.09 14.99
N GLY A 229 12.10 36.78 14.84
CA GLY A 229 11.21 35.91 15.61
C GLY A 229 11.98 34.82 16.32
N ALA A 230 13.24 35.06 16.64
CA ALA A 230 14.07 34.17 17.45
C ALA A 230 13.72 34.31 18.93
N HIS A 231 12.45 34.08 19.30
CA HIS A 231 12.03 34.10 20.71
C HIS A 231 10.91 33.14 21.11
N ASP A 232 10.35 32.31 20.23
CA ASP A 232 9.55 31.13 20.67
C ASP A 232 10.47 29.92 20.87
N ARG A 233 11.39 30.08 21.83
CA ARG A 233 12.20 28.99 22.40
C ARG A 233 11.41 28.31 23.51
N GLU A 234 10.28 27.72 23.18
CA GLU A 234 9.61 26.67 23.95
C GLU A 234 8.81 25.88 22.92
N LEU A 235 9.24 24.66 22.62
CA LEU A 235 8.48 23.71 21.81
C LEU A 235 7.06 23.64 22.38
N GLY A 236 6.09 24.25 21.69
CA GLY A 236 4.74 24.54 22.19
C GLY A 236 4.16 23.42 23.04
N GLY A 237 4.16 23.65 24.35
CA GLY A 237 3.90 22.69 25.44
C GLY A 237 2.47 22.14 25.52
N LEU A 238 1.73 22.09 24.42
CA LEU A 238 0.42 21.45 24.33
C LEU A 238 0.34 20.40 23.21
N GLY A 239 1.10 20.55 22.11
CA GLY A 239 1.04 19.63 20.96
C GLY A 239 1.74 18.29 21.20
N TRP A 240 2.97 18.30 21.72
CA TRP A 240 3.72 17.05 21.95
C TRP A 240 3.14 16.22 23.09
N HIS A 241 2.70 16.84 24.19
CA HIS A 241 2.03 16.13 25.27
C HIS A 241 0.77 15.39 24.79
N LEU A 242 0.02 16.00 23.87
CA LEU A 242 -1.11 15.35 23.23
C LEU A 242 -0.67 14.14 22.38
N VAL A 243 0.36 14.30 21.55
CA VAL A 243 0.90 13.19 20.74
C VAL A 243 1.38 12.02 21.63
N PHE A 244 2.10 12.30 22.73
CA PHE A 244 2.55 11.27 23.67
C PHE A 244 1.40 10.58 24.42
N ASN A 245 0.26 11.26 24.61
CA ASN A 245 -0.93 10.65 25.22
C ASN A 245 -1.75 9.81 24.23
N LEU A 246 -1.69 10.15 22.93
CA LEU A 246 -2.46 9.48 21.89
C LEU A 246 -1.75 8.26 21.31
N MET A 247 -0.41 8.28 21.29
CA MET A 247 0.43 7.28 20.64
C MET A 247 1.16 6.41 21.68
N ASP A 248 1.27 5.12 21.42
CA ASP A 248 1.92 4.15 22.32
C ASP A 248 3.45 4.27 22.29
N GLU A 249 4.03 4.64 21.13
CA GLU A 249 5.45 4.98 21.01
C GLU A 249 5.65 6.22 20.16
N VAL A 250 6.59 7.07 20.57
CA VAL A 250 7.01 8.26 19.83
C VAL A 250 8.54 8.30 19.87
N ARG A 251 9.19 8.24 18.70
CA ARG A 251 10.65 8.31 18.55
C ARG A 251 11.02 9.47 17.65
N HIS A 252 11.98 10.26 18.10
CA HIS A 252 12.54 11.36 17.33
C HIS A 252 14.00 11.05 16.98
N GLU A 253 14.28 10.92 15.69
CA GLU A 253 15.61 10.70 15.13
C GLU A 253 16.06 12.00 14.45
N ALA A 254 16.83 12.81 15.18
CA ALA A 254 17.40 14.05 14.67
C ALA A 254 18.81 13.81 14.11
N LYS A 255 19.04 14.12 12.82
CA LYS A 255 20.38 14.15 12.20
C LYS A 255 20.98 15.56 12.18
N GLY A 256 20.90 16.29 13.30
CA GLY A 256 21.45 17.64 13.45
C GLY A 256 20.41 18.75 13.24
N ARG A 257 20.75 19.85 12.55
CA ARG A 257 19.84 21.00 12.31
C ARG A 257 18.79 20.75 11.20
N ARG A 258 18.87 19.63 10.47
CA ARG A 258 17.96 19.21 9.38
C ARG A 258 17.91 17.67 9.28
N GLY A 259 16.95 17.13 8.53
CA GLY A 259 16.80 15.68 8.36
C GLY A 259 16.12 15.02 9.56
N ASN A 260 15.08 15.67 10.08
CA ASN A 260 14.32 15.15 11.22
C ASN A 260 13.42 14.01 10.76
N ARG A 261 13.47 12.90 11.49
CA ARG A 261 12.54 11.78 11.31
C ARG A 261 11.81 11.55 12.62
N VAL A 262 10.49 11.62 12.57
CA VAL A 262 9.61 11.29 13.69
C VAL A 262 8.88 10.00 13.35
N VAL A 263 8.96 9.03 14.25
CA VAL A 263 8.25 7.75 14.15
C VAL A 263 7.23 7.67 15.28
N LEU A 264 5.97 7.47 14.93
CA LEU A 264 4.87 7.27 15.87
C LEU A 264 4.35 5.84 15.72
N VAL A 265 3.94 5.21 16.81
CA VAL A 265 3.29 3.89 16.79
C VAL A 265 1.99 3.97 17.58
N LYS A 266 0.89 3.52 16.97
CA LYS A 266 -0.41 3.34 17.61
C LYS A 266 -0.77 1.86 17.61
N ARG A 267 -0.96 1.27 18.79
CA ARG A 267 -1.56 -0.06 18.96
C ARG A 267 -3.07 0.08 18.85
N LEU A 268 -3.67 -0.78 18.05
CA LEU A 268 -5.10 -0.75 17.75
C LEU A 268 -5.88 -1.54 18.79
N THR A 269 -6.96 -0.94 19.26
CA THR A 269 -7.92 -1.52 20.20
C THR A 269 -9.17 -1.95 19.42
N GLY A 270 -9.44 -3.25 19.39
CA GLY A 270 -10.49 -3.84 18.55
C GLY A 270 -9.92 -4.55 17.33
N THR A 271 -9.76 -5.86 17.47
CA THR A 271 -9.68 -6.83 16.36
C THR A 271 -10.84 -7.78 16.54
#